data_AF-A0A1I8BAN7-F1
#
_entry.id   AF-A0A1I8BAN7-F1
#
_cell.length_a   1.000
_cell.length_b   1.000
_cell.length_c   1.000
_cell.angle_alpha   90.00
_cell.angle_beta   90.00
_cell.angle_gamma   90.00
#
_symmetry.space_group_name_H-M   'P 1'
#
loop_
_entity.id
_entity.type
_entity.pdbx_description
1 polymer ?
#
loop_
_entity_poly.entity_id
_entity_poly.type
_entity_poly.pdbx_seq_one_letter_code
_entity_poly.pdbx_strand_id
1 'polypeptide(L)'
;MYNNVYSCIILFVIFTDTFISVYGADVSAAQALKFVNSRMTNANQINKKPHINTMTRKNLNVYQVKTGVYAYASGLAVDTDGSDPDPDPDHQDETRWKDANGKNLGAHRVPYYVLGDTCPEKTRPCPYFFYRERNIAGLQFALFFYRGQVKGAVFGDTQGDSTTSTSKNDARELGEASVKTAQLLGINSSGTNGGVDSGVVVVIFSGSQWVVKGTNDNLNSKAQALVQKALNLLK
;
A
#
# COMPACT_ATOMS: atom_id res chain seq x y z
N MET A 1 -20.02 -81.35 13.43
CA MET A 1 -19.14 -80.63 12.50
C MET A 1 -18.89 -79.24 13.08
N TYR A 2 -17.61 -78.89 13.22
CA TYR A 2 -17.10 -77.65 13.81
C TYR A 2 -17.65 -76.40 13.10
N ASN A 3 -17.91 -75.32 13.84
CA ASN A 3 -17.71 -73.96 13.36
C ASN A 3 -17.53 -73.00 14.55
N ASN A 4 -16.26 -72.73 14.87
CA ASN A 4 -15.83 -71.60 15.71
C ASN A 4 -15.89 -70.34 14.86
N VAL A 5 -16.67 -69.35 15.27
CA VAL A 5 -16.62 -68.01 14.68
C VAL A 5 -15.94 -67.09 15.68
N TYR A 6 -14.67 -66.77 15.42
CA TYR A 6 -13.94 -65.73 16.15
C TYR A 6 -14.55 -64.38 15.77
N SER A 7 -15.17 -63.71 16.75
CA SER A 7 -15.63 -62.33 16.58
C SER A 7 -14.45 -61.40 16.83
N CYS A 8 -13.93 -60.82 15.75
CA CYS A 8 -12.86 -59.84 15.78
C CYS A 8 -13.47 -58.47 16.09
N ILE A 9 -13.30 -57.97 17.31
CA ILE A 9 -13.70 -56.61 17.67
C ILE A 9 -12.67 -55.65 17.07
N ILE A 10 -13.03 -55.04 15.93
CA ILE A 10 -12.29 -53.90 15.37
C ILE A 10 -12.67 -52.67 16.21
N LEU A 11 -11.77 -52.27 17.11
CA LEU A 11 -11.87 -51.01 17.83
C LEU A 11 -11.52 -49.87 16.86
N PHE A 12 -12.54 -49.17 16.34
CA PHE A 12 -12.35 -47.90 15.63
C PHE A 12 -11.96 -46.83 16.65
N VAL A 13 -10.67 -46.55 16.78
CA VAL A 13 -10.19 -45.34 17.45
C VAL A 13 -10.42 -44.18 16.49
N ILE A 14 -11.47 -43.40 16.72
CA ILE A 14 -11.68 -42.13 16.04
C ILE A 14 -10.67 -41.15 16.64
N PHE A 15 -9.55 -40.92 15.95
CA PHE A 15 -8.72 -39.74 16.19
C PHE A 15 -9.50 -38.52 15.71
N THR A 16 -10.17 -37.82 16.63
CA THR A 16 -10.56 -36.44 16.38
C THR A 16 -9.29 -35.61 16.46
N ASP A 17 -8.58 -35.48 15.34
CA ASP A 17 -7.52 -34.49 15.16
C ASP A 17 -8.14 -33.11 15.34
N THR A 18 -8.17 -32.67 16.60
CA THR A 18 -8.47 -31.29 16.93
C THR A 18 -7.20 -30.54 16.59
N PHE A 19 -7.07 -30.11 15.34
CA PHE A 19 -6.06 -29.14 14.95
C PHE A 19 -6.32 -27.86 15.74
N ILE A 20 -5.68 -27.74 16.90
CA ILE A 20 -5.53 -26.47 17.59
C ILE A 20 -4.69 -25.60 16.65
N SER A 21 -5.36 -24.69 15.94
CA SER A 21 -4.69 -23.61 15.24
C SER A 21 -3.91 -22.79 16.27
N VAL A 22 -2.59 -22.95 16.29
CA VAL A 22 -1.68 -22.11 17.11
C VAL A 22 -1.41 -20.76 16.41
N TYR A 23 -2.20 -20.40 15.38
CA TYR A 23 -2.17 -19.06 14.82
C TYR A 23 -3.00 -18.14 15.72
N GLY A 24 -2.34 -17.28 16.50
CA GLY A 24 -3.01 -16.24 17.26
C GLY A 24 -3.96 -15.42 16.38
N ALA A 25 -5.03 -14.90 16.97
CA ALA A 25 -6.12 -14.21 16.25
C ALA A 25 -5.61 -13.14 15.26
N ASP A 26 -6.28 -13.06 14.11
CA ASP A 26 -6.00 -12.08 13.07
C ASP A 26 -6.10 -10.65 13.62
N VAL A 27 -5.12 -9.82 13.26
CA VAL A 27 -5.08 -8.41 13.66
C VAL A 27 -6.11 -7.65 12.83
N SER A 28 -7.04 -6.99 13.52
CA SER A 28 -8.01 -6.10 12.87
C SER A 28 -7.35 -4.83 12.33
N ALA A 29 -7.97 -4.20 11.34
CA ALA A 29 -7.54 -2.91 10.81
C ALA A 29 -7.40 -1.84 11.92
N ALA A 30 -8.32 -1.82 12.87
CA ALA A 30 -8.31 -0.88 13.99
C ALA A 30 -7.12 -1.11 14.94
N GLN A 31 -6.78 -2.37 15.25
CA GLN A 31 -5.63 -2.71 16.06
C GLN A 31 -4.32 -2.33 15.37
N ALA A 32 -4.19 -2.67 14.07
CA ALA A 32 -3.01 -2.30 13.28
C ALA A 32 -2.84 -0.78 13.18
N LEU A 33 -3.92 -0.04 12.90
CA LEU A 33 -3.87 1.42 12.82
C LEU A 33 -3.51 2.05 14.17
N LYS A 34 -4.03 1.51 15.29
CA LYS A 34 -3.66 1.94 16.64
C LYS A 34 -2.16 1.72 16.89
N PHE A 35 -1.61 0.56 16.49
CA PHE A 35 -0.17 0.29 16.57
C PHE A 35 0.61 1.33 15.77
N VAL A 36 0.27 1.54 14.49
CA VAL A 36 0.93 2.50 13.60
C VAL A 36 0.92 3.90 14.20
N ASN A 37 -0.24 4.39 14.62
CA ASN A 37 -0.39 5.72 15.21
C ASN A 37 0.44 5.90 16.49
N SER A 38 0.53 4.87 17.34
CA SER A 38 1.36 4.93 18.55
C SER A 38 2.86 5.00 18.24
N ARG A 39 3.27 4.66 17.01
CA ARG A 39 4.65 4.70 16.55
C ARG A 39 4.97 5.92 15.68
N MET A 40 3.99 6.70 15.25
CA MET A 40 4.22 7.95 14.50
C MET A 40 4.61 9.09 15.45
N THR A 41 5.79 8.98 16.06
CA THR A 41 6.34 9.93 17.03
C THR A 41 7.64 10.56 16.52
N ASN A 42 8.07 11.68 17.11
CA ASN A 42 9.32 12.35 16.74
C ASN A 42 10.54 11.41 16.82
N ALA A 43 10.54 10.46 17.75
CA ALA A 43 11.62 9.48 17.90
C ALA A 43 11.72 8.50 16.71
N ASN A 44 10.62 8.28 15.99
CA ASN A 44 10.54 7.37 14.85
C ASN A 44 10.48 8.12 13.50
N GLN A 45 10.52 9.45 13.49
CA GLN A 45 10.57 10.24 12.26
C GLN A 45 11.90 9.98 11.53
N ILE A 46 11.85 9.73 10.22
CA ILE A 46 13.04 9.36 9.44
C ILE A 46 13.49 10.40 8.42
N ASN A 47 12.64 11.37 8.08
CA ASN A 47 12.99 12.51 7.24
C ASN A 47 13.39 13.71 8.11
N LYS A 48 14.41 14.46 7.69
CA LYS A 48 14.87 15.69 8.34
C LYS A 48 14.11 16.92 7.85
N LYS A 49 13.69 16.92 6.58
CA LYS A 49 12.85 17.96 5.97
C LYS A 49 11.47 17.38 5.67
N PRO A 50 10.37 18.13 5.88
CA PRO A 50 9.02 17.63 5.71
C PRO A 50 8.67 17.40 4.24
N HIS A 51 7.78 16.44 4.01
CA HIS A 51 7.05 16.29 2.76
C HIS A 51 5.84 17.21 2.71
N ILE A 52 5.20 17.26 1.55
CA ILE A 52 4.04 18.11 1.30
C ILE A 52 2.83 17.22 1.02
N ASN A 53 1.69 17.50 1.64
CA ASN A 53 0.42 16.87 1.30
C ASN A 53 -0.01 17.33 -0.10
N THR A 54 -0.22 16.41 -1.04
CA THR A 54 -0.61 16.74 -2.43
C THR A 54 -1.85 17.64 -2.48
N MET A 55 -2.91 17.28 -1.75
CA MET A 55 -4.18 18.00 -1.72
C MET A 55 -4.09 19.39 -1.07
N THR A 56 -3.46 19.48 0.10
CA THR A 56 -3.56 20.69 0.95
C THR A 56 -2.31 21.54 0.98
N ARG A 57 -1.21 21.06 0.39
CA ARG A 57 0.13 21.68 0.46
C ARG A 57 0.71 21.82 1.87
N LYS A 58 0.08 21.23 2.90
CA LYS A 58 0.58 21.27 4.28
C LYS A 58 1.73 20.29 4.47
N ASN A 59 2.64 20.64 5.37
CA ASN A 59 3.77 19.78 5.72
C ASN A 59 3.30 18.48 6.40
N LEU A 60 3.96 17.37 6.07
CA LEU A 60 3.81 16.08 6.72
C LEU A 60 5.17 15.37 6.84
N ASN A 61 5.25 14.37 7.71
CA ASN A 61 6.47 13.60 7.94
C ASN A 61 6.22 12.09 7.75
N VAL A 62 7.31 11.35 7.54
CA VAL A 62 7.32 9.90 7.40
C VAL A 62 8.03 9.29 8.61
N TYR A 63 7.44 8.21 9.12
CA TYR A 63 7.88 7.55 10.34
C TYR A 63 8.21 6.09 10.06
N GLN A 64 9.29 5.57 10.63
CA GLN A 64 9.55 4.13 10.63
C GLN A 64 8.87 3.50 11.84
N VAL A 65 7.70 2.90 11.62
CA VAL A 65 6.86 2.36 12.70
C VAL A 65 7.27 0.94 13.12
N LYS A 66 8.03 0.27 12.25
CA LYS A 66 8.73 -1.01 12.49
C LYS A 66 9.89 -1.06 11.49
N THR A 67 10.92 -1.86 11.76
CA THR A 67 12.01 -2.06 10.79
C THR A 67 11.46 -2.45 9.42
N GLY A 68 11.78 -1.66 8.40
CA GLY A 68 11.28 -1.86 7.03
C GLY A 68 9.82 -1.50 6.79
N VAL A 69 9.13 -0.86 7.74
CA VAL A 69 7.74 -0.41 7.61
C VAL A 69 7.66 1.10 7.87
N TYR A 70 7.18 1.84 6.88
CA TYR A 70 7.14 3.30 6.90
C TYR A 70 5.70 3.78 6.82
N ALA A 71 5.34 4.78 7.62
CA ALA A 71 3.99 5.32 7.64
C ALA A 71 3.98 6.86 7.58
N TYR A 72 2.93 7.39 6.96
CA TYR A 72 2.61 8.81 7.00
C TYR A 72 1.09 9.03 6.97
N ALA A 73 0.64 10.13 7.55
CA ALA A 73 -0.75 10.58 7.47
C ALA A 73 -0.83 11.74 6.46
N SER A 74 -1.80 11.67 5.55
CA SER A 74 -2.01 12.67 4.50
C SER A 74 -3.50 12.77 4.14
N GLY A 75 -3.77 13.46 3.03
CA GLY A 75 -4.95 13.28 2.21
C GLY A 75 -4.72 12.21 1.14
N LEU A 76 -5.53 12.27 0.09
CA LEU A 76 -5.38 11.49 -1.13
C LEU A 76 -5.84 12.35 -2.30
N ALA A 77 -4.92 12.76 -3.17
CA ALA A 77 -5.20 13.21 -4.52
C ALA A 77 -5.37 12.00 -5.44
N VAL A 78 -6.19 12.14 -6.48
CA VAL A 78 -6.47 11.06 -7.44
C VAL A 78 -5.49 11.18 -8.60
N ASP A 79 -4.68 10.15 -8.76
CA ASP A 79 -3.82 9.96 -9.92
C ASP A 79 -4.58 9.17 -10.98
N THR A 80 -4.57 9.68 -12.20
CA THR A 80 -5.25 9.07 -13.35
C THR A 80 -4.29 8.45 -14.35
N ASP A 81 -2.99 8.52 -14.12
CA ASP A 81 -1.95 8.16 -15.07
C ASP A 81 -1.94 6.67 -15.44
N GLY A 82 -1.44 6.40 -16.63
CA GLY A 82 -1.26 5.08 -17.20
C GLY A 82 -2.31 4.70 -18.23
N SER A 83 -2.51 3.39 -18.40
CA SER A 83 -3.16 2.83 -19.60
C SER A 83 -4.68 2.95 -19.68
N ASP A 84 -5.33 3.55 -18.69
CA ASP A 84 -6.78 3.75 -18.68
C ASP A 84 -7.10 5.18 -19.10
N PRO A 85 -7.94 5.39 -20.12
CA PRO A 85 -8.31 6.74 -20.53
C PRO A 85 -9.08 7.44 -19.40
N ASP A 86 -8.72 8.70 -19.13
CA ASP A 86 -9.39 9.54 -18.15
C ASP A 86 -9.63 10.96 -18.72
N PRO A 87 -10.77 11.62 -18.41
CA PRO A 87 -11.02 13.01 -18.80
C PRO A 87 -10.18 14.05 -18.06
N ASP A 88 -9.38 13.65 -17.06
CA ASP A 88 -8.45 14.53 -16.36
C ASP A 88 -7.45 15.21 -17.33
N PRO A 89 -7.39 16.55 -17.37
CA PRO A 89 -6.48 17.26 -18.28
C PRO A 89 -4.99 17.02 -17.97
N ASP A 90 -4.65 16.58 -16.76
CA ASP A 90 -3.26 16.30 -16.36
C ASP A 90 -2.87 14.82 -16.58
N HIS A 91 -3.80 13.98 -17.07
CA HIS A 91 -3.58 12.57 -17.36
C HIS A 91 -2.41 12.34 -18.34
N GLN A 92 -1.54 11.40 -17.99
CA GLN A 92 -0.48 10.87 -18.83
C GLN A 92 -0.71 9.38 -19.11
N ASP A 93 -0.41 8.93 -20.33
CA ASP A 93 -0.59 7.52 -20.74
C ASP A 93 0.42 6.54 -20.09
N GLU A 94 1.36 7.06 -19.29
CA GLU A 94 2.47 6.30 -18.72
C GLU A 94 2.47 6.34 -17.20
N THR A 95 2.79 5.19 -16.60
CA THR A 95 3.14 5.10 -15.19
C THR A 95 4.61 4.74 -15.05
N ARG A 96 5.27 5.17 -13.98
CA ARG A 96 6.69 4.82 -13.73
C ARG A 96 6.95 3.32 -13.81
N TRP A 97 6.05 2.53 -13.23
CA TRP A 97 6.17 1.07 -13.21
C TRP A 97 5.18 0.44 -14.18
N LYS A 98 5.58 -0.70 -14.73
CA LYS A 98 4.77 -1.50 -15.66
C LYS A 98 4.37 -2.80 -14.99
N ASP A 99 3.28 -3.37 -15.47
CA ASP A 99 2.84 -4.69 -15.05
C ASP A 99 3.76 -5.80 -15.62
N ALA A 100 3.48 -7.06 -15.27
CA ALA A 100 4.30 -8.19 -15.69
C ALA A 100 4.35 -8.43 -17.21
N ASN A 101 3.42 -7.83 -17.97
CA ASN A 101 3.41 -7.89 -19.44
C ASN A 101 4.08 -6.67 -20.08
N GLY A 102 4.66 -5.76 -19.27
CA GLY A 102 5.27 -4.54 -19.76
C GLY A 102 4.26 -3.45 -20.13
N LYS A 103 3.00 -3.56 -19.70
CA LYS A 103 1.98 -2.52 -19.91
C LYS A 103 2.01 -1.52 -18.76
N ASN A 104 1.78 -0.23 -19.04
CA ASN A 104 1.54 0.76 -17.99
C ASN A 104 0.37 0.31 -17.10
N LEU A 105 0.40 0.67 -15.82
CA LEU A 105 -0.71 0.34 -14.92
C LEU A 105 -1.95 1.12 -15.37
N GLY A 106 -3.14 0.59 -15.16
CA GLY A 106 -4.39 1.28 -15.44
C GLY A 106 -4.96 1.83 -14.15
N ALA A 107 -5.06 3.15 -14.01
CA ALA A 107 -5.51 3.81 -12.79
C ALA A 107 -6.90 3.34 -12.31
N HIS A 108 -7.79 2.95 -13.22
CA HIS A 108 -9.15 2.48 -12.91
C HIS A 108 -9.19 0.99 -12.52
N ARG A 109 -8.13 0.23 -12.81
CA ARG A 109 -8.04 -1.22 -12.54
C ARG A 109 -7.12 -1.57 -11.38
N VAL A 110 -5.99 -0.86 -11.27
CA VAL A 110 -4.90 -1.19 -10.35
C VAL A 110 -4.87 -0.18 -9.21
N PRO A 111 -5.03 -0.62 -7.94
CA PRO A 111 -4.80 0.27 -6.81
C PRO A 111 -3.31 0.52 -6.68
N TYR A 112 -2.87 1.74 -6.99
CA TYR A 112 -1.49 2.14 -6.79
C TYR A 112 -1.37 3.45 -6.03
N TYR A 113 -0.15 3.76 -5.60
CA TYR A 113 0.23 5.00 -4.95
C TYR A 113 1.51 5.58 -5.56
N VAL A 114 1.74 6.86 -5.25
CA VAL A 114 2.81 7.69 -5.84
C VAL A 114 3.82 8.12 -4.77
N LEU A 115 5.10 8.21 -5.15
CA LEU A 115 6.19 8.77 -4.34
C LEU A 115 7.13 9.62 -5.22
N GLY A 116 7.92 10.52 -4.63
CA GLY A 116 8.94 11.27 -5.38
C GLY A 116 10.05 10.41 -5.97
N ASP A 117 10.42 10.65 -7.24
CA ASP A 117 11.43 9.91 -8.01
C ASP A 117 12.87 10.33 -7.74
N THR A 118 13.03 11.56 -7.22
CA THR A 118 14.29 12.29 -7.04
C THR A 118 14.44 12.80 -5.62
N CYS A 119 15.68 13.13 -5.23
CA CYS A 119 15.92 13.87 -4.00
C CYS A 119 16.02 15.37 -4.35
N PRO A 120 15.09 16.22 -3.88
CA PRO A 120 15.06 17.63 -4.26
C PRO A 120 16.38 18.39 -4.01
N GLU A 121 17.09 18.01 -2.97
CA GLU A 121 18.33 18.67 -2.53
C GLU A 121 19.57 18.12 -3.21
N LYS A 122 19.42 17.08 -4.06
CA LYS A 122 20.52 16.42 -4.78
C LYS A 122 21.67 15.95 -3.85
N THR A 123 21.34 15.65 -2.59
CA THR A 123 22.27 15.16 -1.55
C THR A 123 22.01 13.70 -1.19
N ARG A 124 23.02 13.07 -0.56
CA ARG A 124 22.98 11.70 -0.05
C ARG A 124 23.59 11.66 1.37
N PRO A 125 22.90 11.12 2.39
CA PRO A 125 21.51 10.64 2.35
C PRO A 125 20.52 11.78 2.08
N CYS A 126 19.41 11.47 1.41
CA CYS A 126 18.37 12.47 1.15
C CYS A 126 17.75 12.96 2.47
N PRO A 127 17.57 14.28 2.69
CA PRO A 127 16.92 14.77 3.91
C PRO A 127 15.40 14.56 3.92
N TYR A 128 14.81 14.21 2.77
CA TYR A 128 13.42 13.77 2.63
C TYR A 128 13.35 12.24 2.69
N PHE A 129 12.16 11.67 2.90
CA PHE A 129 11.94 10.25 2.67
C PHE A 129 12.15 9.94 1.19
N PHE A 130 13.11 9.06 0.90
CA PHE A 130 13.45 8.71 -0.47
C PHE A 130 13.48 7.19 -0.64
N TYR A 131 12.54 6.67 -1.44
CA TYR A 131 12.24 5.24 -1.52
C TYR A 131 13.45 4.39 -1.96
N ARG A 132 14.32 4.94 -2.82
CA ARG A 132 15.54 4.23 -3.29
C ARG A 132 16.54 3.95 -2.17
N GLU A 133 16.52 4.71 -1.08
CA GLU A 133 17.36 4.48 0.10
C GLU A 133 16.68 3.58 1.15
N ARG A 134 15.52 2.99 0.82
CA ARG A 134 14.65 2.30 1.80
C ARG A 134 14.22 0.91 1.36
N ASN A 135 14.89 0.32 0.36
CA ASN A 135 14.59 -1.01 -0.19
C ASN A 135 13.13 -1.14 -0.66
N ILE A 136 12.62 -0.08 -1.27
CA ILE A 136 11.29 -0.01 -1.89
C ILE A 136 11.49 -0.06 -3.40
N ALA A 137 10.83 -1.01 -4.05
CA ALA A 137 10.91 -1.22 -5.50
C ALA A 137 9.56 -0.94 -6.18
N GLY A 138 9.53 -0.92 -7.52
CA GLY A 138 8.25 -0.85 -8.24
C GLY A 138 7.31 -1.99 -7.81
N LEU A 139 6.02 -1.69 -7.78
CA LEU A 139 4.96 -2.57 -7.30
C LEU A 139 5.08 -2.97 -5.81
N GLN A 140 5.81 -2.20 -4.99
CA GLN A 140 5.89 -2.39 -3.54
C GLN A 140 4.51 -2.26 -2.90
N PHE A 141 4.15 -3.18 -2.01
CA PHE A 141 2.89 -3.16 -1.30
C PHE A 141 2.82 -2.08 -0.20
N ALA A 142 1.67 -1.44 -0.10
CA ALA A 142 1.28 -0.57 1.01
C ALA A 142 -0.17 -0.84 1.46
N LEU A 143 -0.45 -0.56 2.73
CA LEU A 143 -1.80 -0.43 3.27
C LEU A 143 -2.25 1.03 3.23
N PHE A 144 -3.51 1.24 2.89
CA PHE A 144 -4.21 2.51 2.97
C PHE A 144 -5.35 2.37 3.97
N PHE A 145 -5.34 3.18 5.03
CA PHE A 145 -6.40 3.27 6.02
C PHE A 145 -7.22 4.53 5.82
N TYR A 146 -8.54 4.42 5.78
CA TYR A 146 -9.45 5.56 5.71
C TYR A 146 -10.84 5.16 6.21
N ARG A 147 -11.45 5.96 7.11
CA ARG A 147 -12.82 5.77 7.64
C ARG A 147 -13.16 4.32 8.04
N GLY A 148 -12.24 3.66 8.74
CA GLY A 148 -12.42 2.27 9.21
C GLY A 148 -12.18 1.18 8.16
N GLN A 149 -11.90 1.56 6.91
CA GLN A 149 -11.50 0.65 5.85
C GLN A 149 -9.97 0.53 5.79
N VAL A 150 -9.50 -0.63 5.32
CA VAL A 150 -8.11 -0.85 4.95
C VAL A 150 -8.05 -1.52 3.58
N LYS A 151 -7.20 -1.01 2.69
CA LYS A 151 -7.02 -1.54 1.34
C LYS A 151 -5.54 -1.68 1.00
N GLY A 152 -5.23 -2.67 0.19
CA GLY A 152 -3.90 -2.86 -0.38
C GLY A 152 -3.72 -2.05 -1.66
N ALA A 153 -2.56 -1.43 -1.83
CA ALA A 153 -2.14 -0.77 -3.06
C ALA A 153 -0.66 -1.07 -3.36
N VAL A 154 -0.23 -0.84 -4.59
CA VAL A 154 1.15 -1.05 -5.04
C VAL A 154 1.83 0.27 -5.39
N PHE A 155 3.16 0.36 -5.27
CA PHE A 155 3.89 1.53 -5.76
C PHE A 155 3.84 1.54 -7.28
N GLY A 156 3.07 2.45 -7.87
CA GLY A 156 2.75 2.41 -9.30
C GLY A 156 3.40 3.53 -10.09
N ASP A 157 3.42 4.73 -9.51
CA ASP A 157 3.93 5.90 -10.19
C ASP A 157 4.86 6.74 -9.33
N THR A 158 5.46 7.77 -9.93
CA THR A 158 6.30 8.71 -9.24
C THR A 158 6.10 10.14 -9.69
N GLN A 159 6.26 11.06 -8.74
CA GLN A 159 6.39 12.48 -9.06
C GLN A 159 7.84 12.88 -9.30
N GLY A 160 8.04 13.73 -10.31
CA GLY A 160 9.31 14.29 -10.78
C GLY A 160 9.78 15.54 -10.01
N ASP A 161 10.72 16.27 -10.61
CA ASP A 161 11.30 17.52 -10.08
C ASP A 161 10.84 18.80 -10.82
N SER A 162 9.78 18.68 -11.61
CA SER A 162 9.27 19.75 -12.46
C SER A 162 8.54 20.82 -11.63
N THR A 163 9.18 21.99 -11.51
CA THR A 163 8.52 23.22 -11.06
C THR A 163 7.98 23.96 -12.28
N THR A 164 6.92 23.44 -12.91
CA THR A 164 6.22 24.18 -13.98
C THR A 164 5.01 24.94 -13.43
N SER A 165 4.56 25.95 -14.19
CA SER A 165 3.40 26.78 -13.86
C SER A 165 2.05 26.08 -14.02
N THR A 166 2.03 24.85 -14.57
CA THR A 166 0.81 24.13 -14.95
C THR A 166 0.66 22.75 -14.32
N SER A 167 1.72 22.11 -13.85
CA SER A 167 1.62 20.94 -12.96
C SER A 167 2.69 20.98 -11.87
N LYS A 168 2.29 20.78 -10.61
CA LYS A 168 3.19 20.78 -9.45
C LYS A 168 3.77 19.38 -9.25
N ASN A 169 4.44 18.86 -10.26
CA ASN A 169 5.10 17.57 -10.19
C ASN A 169 6.36 17.69 -9.30
N ASP A 170 6.15 17.64 -7.98
CA ASP A 170 7.11 17.98 -6.94
C ASP A 170 7.43 16.73 -6.12
N ALA A 171 8.65 16.22 -6.23
CA ALA A 171 9.11 15.00 -5.55
C ALA A 171 8.96 15.01 -4.00
N ARG A 172 8.61 16.15 -3.38
CA ARG A 172 8.25 16.25 -1.96
C ARG A 172 6.83 15.83 -1.66
N GLU A 173 5.95 15.71 -2.64
CA GLU A 173 4.54 15.43 -2.40
C GLU A 173 4.30 13.98 -1.98
N LEU A 174 3.31 13.80 -1.10
CA LEU A 174 2.82 12.53 -0.61
C LEU A 174 1.31 12.60 -0.38
N GLY A 175 0.64 11.47 -0.62
CA GLY A 175 -0.81 11.37 -0.54
C GLY A 175 -1.48 11.52 -1.90
N GLU A 176 -0.97 10.79 -2.88
CA GLU A 176 -1.58 10.63 -4.20
C GLU A 176 -1.68 9.13 -4.51
N ALA A 177 -2.80 8.73 -5.11
CA ALA A 177 -3.09 7.34 -5.41
C ALA A 177 -4.10 7.21 -6.54
N SER A 178 -4.10 6.05 -7.19
CA SER A 178 -4.92 5.81 -8.37
C SER A 178 -6.43 5.95 -8.13
N VAL A 179 -7.17 6.20 -9.21
CA VAL A 179 -8.65 6.12 -9.24
C VAL A 179 -9.15 4.87 -8.50
N LYS A 180 -8.53 3.70 -8.74
CA LYS A 180 -8.94 2.45 -8.10
C LYS A 180 -8.71 2.45 -6.60
N THR A 181 -7.62 3.03 -6.11
CA THR A 181 -7.37 3.18 -4.67
C THR A 181 -8.45 4.05 -4.04
N ALA A 182 -8.78 5.19 -4.65
CA ALA A 182 -9.84 6.09 -4.17
C ALA A 182 -11.21 5.39 -4.11
N GLN A 183 -11.60 4.67 -5.18
CA GLN A 183 -12.85 3.89 -5.24
C GLN A 183 -12.94 2.86 -4.11
N LEU A 184 -11.86 2.10 -3.88
CA LEU A 184 -11.84 1.07 -2.85
C LEU A 184 -11.98 1.63 -1.43
N LEU A 185 -11.55 2.88 -1.21
CA LEU A 185 -11.65 3.60 0.06
C LEU A 185 -12.94 4.43 0.18
N GLY A 186 -13.80 4.44 -0.84
CA GLY A 186 -15.00 5.28 -0.86
C GLY A 186 -14.69 6.79 -0.87
N ILE A 187 -13.55 7.18 -1.46
CA ILE A 187 -13.19 8.58 -1.72
C ILE A 187 -13.69 8.94 -3.13
N ASN A 188 -14.10 10.21 -3.35
CA ASN A 188 -14.45 10.67 -4.70
C ASN A 188 -13.27 10.40 -5.63
N SER A 189 -13.47 9.59 -6.67
CA SER A 189 -12.39 9.05 -7.49
C SER A 189 -12.23 9.78 -8.82
N SER A 190 -12.80 10.98 -8.97
CA SER A 190 -12.57 11.83 -10.15
C SER A 190 -11.13 12.35 -10.14
N GLY A 191 -10.40 12.28 -11.27
CA GLY A 191 -9.11 12.95 -11.41
C GLY A 191 -9.20 14.47 -11.26
N THR A 192 -10.27 15.06 -11.79
CA THR A 192 -10.45 16.52 -11.84
C THR A 192 -10.86 17.15 -10.51
N ASN A 193 -11.71 16.48 -9.71
CA ASN A 193 -12.28 17.06 -8.49
C ASN A 193 -12.38 16.10 -7.31
N GLY A 194 -11.74 14.94 -7.43
CA GLY A 194 -11.76 13.90 -6.41
C GLY A 194 -10.76 14.14 -5.29
N GLY A 195 -10.60 13.09 -4.49
CA GLY A 195 -9.69 13.07 -3.38
C GLY A 195 -10.30 13.48 -2.05
N VAL A 196 -9.41 13.64 -1.06
CA VAL A 196 -9.74 14.07 0.30
C VAL A 196 -8.55 14.78 0.94
N ASP A 197 -8.79 15.87 1.66
CA ASP A 197 -7.74 16.69 2.26
C ASP A 197 -6.93 15.99 3.36
N SER A 198 -7.56 15.06 4.09
CA SER A 198 -6.96 14.40 5.26
C SER A 198 -7.66 13.09 5.64
N GLY A 199 -7.04 12.36 6.58
CA GLY A 199 -7.62 11.16 7.20
C GLY A 199 -7.12 9.85 6.60
N VAL A 200 -6.25 9.91 5.58
CA VAL A 200 -5.62 8.73 4.99
C VAL A 200 -4.30 8.46 5.69
N VAL A 201 -4.10 7.22 6.16
CA VAL A 201 -2.80 6.75 6.66
C VAL A 201 -2.27 5.70 5.69
N VAL A 202 -1.08 5.95 5.16
CA VAL A 202 -0.38 5.05 4.24
C VAL A 202 0.72 4.33 4.99
N VAL A 203 0.82 3.01 4.84
CA VAL A 203 1.82 2.17 5.48
C VAL A 203 2.54 1.31 4.44
N ILE A 204 3.78 1.66 4.12
CA ILE A 204 4.61 1.04 3.08
C ILE A 204 5.48 -0.05 3.70
N PHE A 205 5.48 -1.24 3.10
CA PHE A 205 6.26 -2.38 3.54
C PHE A 205 7.44 -2.62 2.60
N SER A 206 8.68 -2.45 3.06
CA SER A 206 9.87 -2.63 2.23
C SER A 206 10.33 -4.09 2.14
N GLY A 207 11.08 -4.41 1.10
CA GLY A 207 11.65 -5.73 0.87
C GLY A 207 10.91 -6.52 -0.19
N SER A 208 11.64 -7.47 -0.80
CA SER A 208 11.19 -8.23 -1.97
C SER A 208 9.94 -9.07 -1.73
N GLN A 209 9.72 -9.52 -0.49
CA GLN A 209 8.51 -10.28 -0.09
C GLN A 209 7.21 -9.47 -0.14
N TRP A 210 7.31 -8.15 -0.32
CA TRP A 210 6.20 -7.21 -0.41
C TRP A 210 6.04 -6.63 -1.83
N VAL A 211 6.83 -7.07 -2.81
CA VAL A 211 6.64 -6.68 -4.20
C VAL A 211 5.53 -7.55 -4.81
N VAL A 212 4.46 -6.91 -5.29
CA VAL A 212 3.32 -7.60 -5.87
C VAL A 212 3.56 -7.84 -7.35
N LYS A 213 3.65 -9.11 -7.76
CA LYS A 213 3.82 -9.48 -9.17
C LYS A 213 2.47 -9.75 -9.81
N GLY A 214 2.14 -9.05 -10.89
CA GLY A 214 0.88 -9.24 -11.58
C GLY A 214 0.73 -8.44 -12.85
N THR A 215 -0.41 -8.63 -13.51
CA THR A 215 -0.87 -7.83 -14.64
C THR A 215 -1.94 -6.85 -14.17
N ASN A 216 -2.31 -5.90 -15.02
CA ASN A 216 -3.47 -5.02 -14.81
C ASN A 216 -4.73 -5.78 -14.33
N ASP A 217 -4.93 -7.02 -14.77
CA ASP A 217 -6.12 -7.82 -14.45
C ASP A 217 -6.12 -8.39 -13.02
N ASN A 218 -4.94 -8.57 -12.40
CA ASN A 218 -4.82 -9.28 -11.13
C ASN A 218 -4.01 -8.56 -10.06
N LEU A 219 -3.38 -7.42 -10.35
CA LEU A 219 -2.66 -6.65 -9.33
C LEU A 219 -3.57 -6.23 -8.18
N ASN A 220 -4.82 -5.83 -8.46
CA ASN A 220 -5.78 -5.49 -7.42
C ASN A 220 -6.05 -6.67 -6.47
N SER A 221 -6.48 -7.81 -7.01
CA SER A 221 -6.81 -8.98 -6.18
C SER A 221 -5.60 -9.48 -5.39
N LYS A 222 -4.41 -9.46 -5.98
CA LYS A 222 -3.15 -9.82 -5.30
C LYS A 222 -2.76 -8.84 -4.20
N ALA A 223 -2.93 -7.54 -4.42
CA ALA A 223 -2.70 -6.54 -3.38
C ALA A 223 -3.70 -6.74 -2.22
N GLN A 224 -4.99 -6.93 -2.50
CA GLN A 224 -5.97 -7.20 -1.43
C GLN A 224 -5.66 -8.48 -0.65
N ALA A 225 -5.17 -9.53 -1.31
CA ALA A 225 -4.78 -10.79 -0.66
C ALA A 225 -3.62 -10.63 0.35
N LEU A 226 -2.80 -9.58 0.23
CA LEU A 226 -1.70 -9.30 1.17
C LEU A 226 -2.14 -8.52 2.42
N VAL A 227 -3.36 -7.97 2.44
CA VAL A 227 -3.82 -7.08 3.52
C VAL A 227 -3.72 -7.77 4.88
N GLN A 228 -4.30 -8.97 5.05
CA GLN A 228 -4.29 -9.63 6.36
C GLN A 228 -2.88 -10.00 6.82
N LYS A 229 -2.01 -10.46 5.91
CA LYS A 229 -0.60 -10.72 6.18
C LYS A 229 0.10 -9.46 6.71
N ALA A 230 -0.15 -8.31 6.10
CA ALA A 230 0.43 -7.04 6.48
C ALA A 230 -0.11 -6.53 7.83
N LEU A 231 -1.42 -6.65 8.07
CA LEU A 231 -2.03 -6.33 9.36
C LEU A 231 -1.41 -7.18 10.49
N ASN A 232 -1.19 -8.47 10.25
CA ASN A 232 -0.61 -9.38 11.22
C ASN A 232 0.85 -9.05 11.60
N LEU A 233 1.54 -8.18 10.85
CA LEU A 233 2.85 -7.63 11.23
C LEU A 233 2.79 -6.39 12.13
N LEU A 234 1.63 -5.72 12.18
CA LEU A 234 1.38 -4.47 12.88
C LEU A 234 0.74 -4.71 14.26
N LYS A 235 1.39 -5.58 15.04
CA LYS A 235 1.07 -5.86 16.45
C LYS A 235 2.33 -5.81 17.30
#